data_AF-A0A7C2TZC9-F1
#
_entry.id   AF-A0A7C2TZC9-F1
#
_cell.length_a   1.000
_cell.length_b   1.000
_cell.length_c   1.000
_cell.angle_alpha   90.00
_cell.angle_beta   90.00
_cell.angle_gamma   90.00
#
_symmetry.space_group_name_H-M   'P 1'
#
loop_
_entity.id
_entity.type
_entity.pdbx_description
1 polymer ?
#
loop_
_entity_poly.entity_id
_entity_poly.type
_entity_poly.pdbx_seq_one_letter_code
_entity_poly.pdbx_strand_id
1 'polypeptide(L)'
;MMSTQDHPLLDVSRDDIVPYFMWDYQYTVGQIKEMLKSGDESERLWLIAKIMRDARYSDVWKFISLQDFLKYRERLMNGRLGREKGFWQFMYTQWLKHGIVKDANDSHSSAK
;
A
#
# COMPACT_ATOMS: atom_id res chain seq x y z
N MET A 1 -18.03 -7.40 -23.37
CA MET A 1 -16.94 -7.19 -22.40
C MET A 1 -17.49 -6.32 -21.29
N MET A 2 -17.74 -6.90 -20.10
CA MET A 2 -18.12 -6.10 -18.93
C MET A 2 -16.87 -5.33 -18.49
N SER A 3 -16.95 -4.00 -18.48
CA SER A 3 -15.92 -3.17 -17.87
C SER A 3 -15.74 -3.61 -16.44
N THR A 4 -14.49 -3.84 -16.01
CA THR A 4 -14.12 -4.20 -14.63
C THR A 4 -14.59 -3.18 -13.59
N GLN A 5 -15.12 -2.05 -14.04
CA GLN A 5 -15.75 -0.96 -13.29
C GLN A 5 -17.11 -1.32 -12.69
N ASP A 6 -17.81 -2.35 -13.20
CA ASP A 6 -19.19 -2.68 -12.77
C ASP A 6 -19.30 -3.93 -11.89
N HIS A 7 -18.18 -4.54 -11.48
CA HIS A 7 -18.25 -5.71 -10.59
C HIS A 7 -18.32 -5.27 -9.12
N PRO A 8 -19.45 -5.45 -8.41
CA PRO A 8 -19.66 -4.88 -7.08
C PRO A 8 -18.64 -5.33 -6.02
N LEU A 9 -18.00 -6.49 -6.20
CA LEU A 9 -16.95 -6.98 -5.30
C LEU A 9 -15.55 -6.40 -5.55
N LEU A 10 -15.34 -5.68 -6.66
CA LEU A 10 -14.07 -5.02 -7.00
C LEU A 10 -14.08 -3.52 -6.69
N ASP A 11 -15.25 -2.96 -6.39
CA ASP A 11 -15.40 -1.56 -6.07
C ASP A 11 -15.06 -1.26 -4.61
N VAL A 12 -13.77 -1.16 -4.32
CA VAL A 12 -13.25 -0.81 -2.99
C VAL A 12 -13.48 0.67 -2.61
N SER A 13 -14.32 1.43 -3.34
CA SER A 13 -14.75 2.77 -2.94
C SER A 13 -15.84 2.75 -1.87
N ARG A 14 -16.59 1.65 -1.78
CA ARG A 14 -17.70 1.44 -0.84
C ARG A 14 -17.22 0.94 0.52
N ASP A 15 -17.62 1.59 1.60
CA ASP A 15 -17.16 1.26 2.95
C ASP A 15 -17.78 -0.02 3.54
N ASP A 16 -18.94 -0.44 3.03
CA ASP A 16 -19.73 -1.57 3.53
C ASP A 16 -19.31 -2.94 2.95
N ILE A 17 -18.43 -2.97 1.94
CA ILE A 17 -18.01 -4.21 1.29
C ILE A 17 -16.73 -4.77 1.91
N VAL A 18 -16.61 -6.10 1.89
CA VAL A 18 -15.33 -6.79 2.12
C VAL A 18 -14.55 -6.77 0.80
N PRO A 19 -13.37 -6.12 0.73
CA PRO A 19 -12.60 -6.09 -0.51
C PRO A 19 -12.05 -7.49 -0.81
N TYR A 20 -11.93 -7.81 -2.10
CA TYR A 20 -11.53 -9.14 -2.58
C TYR A 20 -10.21 -9.69 -2.00
N PHE A 21 -9.31 -8.81 -1.55
CA PHE A 21 -8.02 -9.18 -0.94
C PHE A 21 -8.08 -9.47 0.57
N MET A 22 -9.26 -9.28 1.19
CA MET A 22 -9.51 -9.47 2.62
C MET A 22 -10.47 -10.63 2.90
N TRP A 23 -10.50 -11.63 2.01
CA TRP A 23 -11.39 -12.79 2.11
C TRP A 23 -11.11 -13.68 3.33
N ASP A 24 -9.92 -13.61 3.91
CA ASP A 24 -9.51 -14.39 5.08
C ASP A 24 -9.98 -13.75 6.40
N TYR A 25 -9.93 -12.42 6.50
CA TYR A 25 -10.30 -11.68 7.72
C TYR A 25 -11.71 -11.08 7.69
N GLN A 26 -12.31 -10.95 6.51
CA GLN A 26 -13.66 -10.41 6.32
C GLN A 26 -13.86 -8.98 6.85
N TYR A 27 -12.80 -8.17 6.92
CA TYR A 27 -12.93 -6.74 7.24
C TYR A 27 -13.51 -5.95 6.07
N THR A 28 -14.45 -5.05 6.35
CA THR A 28 -14.96 -4.12 5.34
C THR A 28 -13.95 -3.03 5.02
N VAL A 29 -14.12 -2.36 3.89
CA VAL A 29 -13.31 -1.18 3.52
C VAL A 29 -13.32 -0.12 4.61
N GLY A 30 -14.49 0.16 5.22
CA GLY A 30 -14.62 1.12 6.31
C GLY A 30 -13.84 0.70 7.56
N GLN A 31 -13.89 -0.59 7.92
CA GLN A 31 -13.10 -1.13 9.05
C GLN A 31 -11.59 -1.03 8.78
N ILE A 32 -11.15 -1.37 7.56
CA ILE A 32 -9.74 -1.26 7.16
C ILE A 32 -9.26 0.19 7.28
N LYS A 33 -10.04 1.16 6.79
CA LYS A 33 -9.72 2.59 6.90
C LYS A 33 -9.60 3.04 8.35
N GLU A 34 -10.54 2.60 9.20
CA GLU A 34 -10.50 2.94 10.63
C GLU A 34 -9.27 2.32 11.31
N MET A 35 -8.97 1.04 11.06
CA MET A 35 -7.77 0.38 11.60
C MET A 35 -6.48 1.06 11.14
N LEU A 36 -6.39 1.50 9.88
CA LEU A 36 -5.23 2.26 9.40
C LEU A 36 -5.11 3.61 10.12
N LYS A 37 -6.24 4.24 10.49
CA LYS A 37 -6.26 5.54 11.15
C LYS A 37 -5.96 5.46 12.65
N SER A 38 -6.65 4.59 13.39
CA SER A 38 -6.62 4.53 14.86
C SER A 38 -5.86 3.35 15.44
N GLY A 39 -5.55 2.33 14.64
CA GLY A 39 -4.79 1.16 15.07
C GLY A 39 -3.37 1.51 15.51
N ASP A 40 -2.81 0.63 16.34
CA ASP A 40 -1.43 0.79 16.79
C ASP A 40 -0.44 0.62 15.62
N GLU A 41 0.82 0.95 15.85
CA GLU A 41 1.82 0.90 14.79
C GLU A 41 2.06 -0.52 14.24
N SER A 42 1.89 -1.55 15.06
CA SER A 42 2.06 -2.95 14.67
C SER A 42 0.90 -3.43 13.81
N GLU A 43 -0.33 -3.12 14.21
CA GLU A 43 -1.56 -3.38 13.47
C GLU A 43 -1.54 -2.66 12.13
N ARG A 44 -1.22 -1.37 12.13
CA ARG A 44 -1.10 -0.57 10.90
C ARG A 44 -0.06 -1.17 9.96
N LEU A 45 1.12 -1.52 10.46
CA LEU A 45 2.18 -2.09 9.63
C LEU A 45 1.79 -3.47 9.05
N TRP A 46 1.10 -4.29 9.84
CA TRP A 46 0.57 -5.57 9.37
C TRP A 46 -0.46 -5.35 8.25
N LEU A 47 -1.39 -4.43 8.44
CA LEU A 47 -2.47 -4.16 7.49
C LEU A 47 -1.93 -3.55 6.19
N ILE A 48 -0.95 -2.63 6.27
CA ILE A 48 -0.25 -2.11 5.11
C ILE A 48 0.42 -3.24 4.32
N ALA A 49 1.15 -4.13 5.00
CA ALA A 49 1.81 -5.26 4.35
C ALA A 49 0.83 -6.26 3.72
N LYS A 50 -0.35 -6.47 4.32
CA LYS A 50 -1.42 -7.30 3.76
C LYS A 50 -1.97 -6.68 2.47
N ILE A 51 -2.35 -5.41 2.51
CA ILE A 51 -2.87 -4.68 1.34
C ILE A 51 -1.84 -4.68 0.20
N MET A 52 -0.59 -4.38 0.49
CA MET A 52 0.47 -4.34 -0.53
C MET A 52 0.79 -5.71 -1.16
N ARG A 53 0.51 -6.82 -0.47
CA ARG A 53 0.73 -8.16 -1.01
C ARG A 53 -0.41 -8.64 -1.88
N ASP A 54 -1.64 -8.30 -1.50
CA ASP A 54 -2.82 -9.00 -2.02
C ASP A 54 -3.72 -8.08 -2.88
N ALA A 55 -3.62 -6.75 -2.74
CA ALA A 55 -4.37 -5.80 -3.55
C ALA A 55 -3.69 -5.50 -4.89
N ARG A 56 -4.47 -5.11 -5.89
CA ARG A 56 -3.97 -4.60 -7.17
C ARG A 56 -3.27 -3.28 -6.88
N TYR A 57 -2.19 -3.01 -7.60
CA TYR A 57 -1.40 -1.79 -7.42
C TYR A 57 -2.25 -0.51 -7.40
N SER A 58 -3.24 -0.38 -8.29
CA SER A 58 -4.14 0.78 -8.32
C SER A 58 -5.01 0.93 -7.06
N ASP A 59 -5.37 -0.18 -6.43
CA ASP A 59 -6.24 -0.21 -5.26
C ASP A 59 -5.47 0.02 -3.96
N VAL A 60 -4.18 -0.31 -3.90
CA VAL A 60 -3.30 -0.05 -2.74
C VAL A 60 -3.39 1.42 -2.31
N TRP A 61 -3.33 2.33 -3.27
CA TRP A 61 -3.33 3.78 -3.03
C TRP A 61 -4.67 4.34 -2.58
N LYS A 62 -5.75 3.54 -2.63
CA LYS A 62 -7.04 3.91 -2.03
C LYS A 62 -7.06 3.74 -0.51
N PHE A 63 -6.09 3.01 0.04
CA PHE A 63 -5.95 2.76 1.48
C PHE A 63 -4.68 3.38 2.06
N ILE A 64 -3.59 3.38 1.32
CA ILE A 64 -2.27 3.76 1.81
C ILE A 64 -1.81 5.03 1.11
N SER A 65 -1.35 6.02 1.87
CA SER A 65 -0.71 7.20 1.29
C SER A 65 0.73 6.89 0.87
N LEU A 66 1.25 7.61 -0.13
CA LEU A 66 2.67 7.51 -0.49
C LEU A 66 3.58 7.85 0.70
N GLN A 67 3.17 8.80 1.55
CA GLN A 67 3.92 9.18 2.75
C GLN A 67 4.00 8.02 3.76
N ASP A 68 2.90 7.30 4.00
CA ASP A 68 2.90 6.13 4.88
C ASP A 68 3.76 5.01 4.31
N PHE A 69 3.67 4.75 3.00
CA PHE A 69 4.57 3.80 2.35
C PHE A 69 6.03 4.18 2.60
N LEU A 70 6.44 5.43 2.36
CA LEU A 70 7.82 5.87 2.54
C LEU A 70 8.29 5.81 4.00
N LYS A 71 7.39 6.13 4.95
CA LYS A 71 7.63 6.03 6.39
C LYS A 71 7.89 4.59 6.82
N TYR A 72 7.09 3.65 6.32
CA TYR A 72 7.17 2.24 6.73
C TYR A 72 8.01 1.36 5.81
N ARG A 73 8.52 1.88 4.69
CA ARG A 73 9.17 1.10 3.61
C ARG A 73 10.23 0.12 4.13
N GLU A 74 11.14 0.58 4.98
CA GLU A 74 12.25 -0.24 5.51
C GLU A 74 11.69 -1.47 6.22
N ARG A 75 10.72 -1.26 7.12
CA ARG A 75 10.07 -2.32 7.90
C ARG A 75 9.21 -3.24 7.02
N LEU A 76 8.63 -2.73 5.94
CA LEU A 76 7.87 -3.52 4.97
C LEU A 76 8.80 -4.42 4.14
N MET A 77 9.90 -3.85 3.60
CA MET A 77 10.90 -4.56 2.80
C MET A 77 11.68 -5.60 3.62
N ASN A 78 11.78 -5.42 4.94
CA ASN A 78 12.44 -6.33 5.88
C ASN A 78 11.56 -7.53 6.26
N GLY A 79 10.98 -8.20 5.25
CA GLY A 79 10.36 -9.52 5.39
C GLY A 79 8.83 -9.56 5.39
N ARG A 80 8.13 -8.42 5.40
CA ARG A 80 6.65 -8.40 5.46
C ARG A 80 5.97 -8.54 4.10
N LEU A 81 6.68 -8.21 3.01
CA LEU A 81 6.12 -8.26 1.66
C LEU A 81 6.31 -9.60 0.94
N GLY A 82 7.16 -10.50 1.45
CA GLY A 82 7.39 -11.81 0.83
C GLY A 82 7.76 -11.70 -0.67
N ARG A 83 6.99 -12.38 -1.53
CA ARG A 83 7.21 -12.41 -2.98
C ARG A 83 7.02 -11.05 -3.67
N GLU A 84 6.13 -10.21 -3.16
CA GLU A 84 5.86 -8.88 -3.72
C GLU A 84 6.96 -7.86 -3.42
N LYS A 85 7.94 -8.20 -2.56
CA LYS A 85 9.07 -7.31 -2.25
C LYS A 85 9.78 -6.83 -3.53
N GLY A 86 10.02 -7.73 -4.48
CA GLY A 86 10.72 -7.39 -5.73
C GLY A 86 9.99 -6.33 -6.55
N PHE A 87 8.67 -6.46 -6.67
CA PHE A 87 7.81 -5.50 -7.35
C PHE A 87 7.88 -4.13 -6.66
N TRP A 88 7.67 -4.07 -5.35
CA TRP A 88 7.67 -2.79 -4.63
C TRP A 88 9.04 -2.12 -4.57
N GLN A 89 10.12 -2.90 -4.48
CA GLN A 89 11.48 -2.39 -4.59
C GLN A 89 11.72 -1.78 -5.97
N PHE A 90 11.29 -2.45 -7.04
CA PHE A 90 11.39 -1.92 -8.40
C PHE A 90 10.62 -0.60 -8.54
N MET A 91 9.38 -0.53 -8.04
CA MET A 91 8.56 0.68 -8.09
C MET A 91 9.23 1.86 -7.37
N TYR A 92 9.75 1.63 -6.16
CA TYR A 92 10.48 2.64 -5.42
C TYR A 92 11.71 3.14 -6.18
N THR A 93 12.51 2.23 -6.77
CA THR A 93 13.66 2.60 -7.60
C THR A 93 13.25 3.42 -8.82
N GLN A 94 12.14 3.10 -9.49
CA GLN A 94 11.64 3.92 -10.60
C GLN A 94 11.19 5.31 -10.13
N TRP A 95 10.51 5.41 -8.98
CA TRP A 95 10.09 6.71 -8.46
C TRP A 95 11.26 7.62 -8.12
N LEU A 96 12.36 7.07 -7.58
CA LEU A 96 13.61 7.82 -7.39
C LEU A 96 14.19 8.28 -8.71
N LYS A 97 14.31 7.38 -9.69
CA LYS A 97 14.86 7.70 -11.03
C LYS A 97 14.08 8.82 -11.75
N HIS A 98 12.77 8.87 -11.54
CA HIS A 98 11.89 9.87 -12.15
C HIS A 98 11.66 11.10 -11.27
N GLY A 99 12.29 11.20 -10.10
CA GLY A 99 12.15 12.34 -9.19
C GLY A 99 10.75 12.49 -8.55
N ILE A 100 9.94 11.43 -8.55
CA ILE A 100 8.62 11.38 -7.90
C ILE A 100 8.81 11.35 -6.38
N VAL A 101 9.83 10.64 -5.93
CA VAL A 101 10.29 10.58 -4.53
C VAL A 101 11.74 11.04 -4.51
N LYS A 102 12.13 11.73 -3.44
CA LYS A 102 13.53 12.07 -3.15
C LYS A 102 14.07 11.09 -2.13
N ASP A 103 15.29 10.58 -2.32
CA ASP A 103 15.91 9.82 -1.25
C ASP A 103 16.26 10.81 -0.12
N ALA A 104 16.08 10.41 1.14
CA ALA A 104 16.50 11.23 2.27
C ALA A 104 18.01 11.51 2.24
N ASN A 105 18.78 10.65 1.57
CA ASN A 105 20.21 10.80 1.34
C ASN A 105 20.59 11.80 0.22
N ASP A 106 19.65 12.22 -0.64
CA ASP A 106 19.94 13.20 -1.71
C ASP A 106 20.20 14.63 -1.17
N SER A 107 19.88 14.86 0.10
CA SER A 107 20.11 16.14 0.79
C SER A 107 21.59 16.53 0.93
N HIS A 108 22.53 15.61 0.65
CA HIS A 108 23.98 15.84 0.81
C HIS A 108 24.74 16.02 -0.51
N SER A 109 24.08 15.92 -1.69
CA SER A 109 24.74 15.94 -3.00
C SER A 109 24.43 17.18 -3.84
N SER A 110 24.20 18.32 -3.19
CA SER A 110 24.16 19.64 -3.85
C SER A 110 25.00 20.64 -3.07
N ALA A 111 26.27 20.29 -2.90
CA ALA A 111 27.34 21.20 -2.54
C ALA A 111 28.61 20.74 -3.27
N LYS A 112 28.71 21.07 -4.57
CA LYS A 112 29.98 21.07 -5.28
C LYS A 112 29.96 22.13 -6.36
#